data_AF-A0A2M9THE5-F1
#
_entry.id   AF-A0A2M9THE5-F1
#
_cell.length_a   1.000
_cell.length_b   1.000
_cell.length_c   1.000
_cell.angle_alpha   90.00
_cell.angle_beta   90.00
_cell.angle_gamma   90.00
#
_symmetry.space_group_name_H-M   'P 1'
#
loop_
_entity.id
_entity.type
_entity.pdbx_description
1 polymer ?
#
loop_
_entity_poly.entity_id
_entity_poly.type
_entity_poly.pdbx_seq_one_letter_code
_entity_poly.pdbx_strand_id
1 'polypeptide(L)' 'MKSAANDAPLEVACPQCATPVTWSAQSTYRPFCSQRCQLLDLGAWADESHRISGESAMDEADMDALLAQADRDAPLS' A
#
# COMPACT_ATOMS: atom_id res chain seq x y z
N MET A 1 -20.35 27.82 -25.51
CA MET A 1 -20.16 26.36 -25.52
C MET A 1 -19.08 26.05 -24.51
N LYS A 2 -19.43 25.61 -23.29
CA LYS A 2 -18.45 25.32 -22.24
C LYS A 2 -17.95 23.89 -22.47
N SER A 3 -16.70 23.73 -22.92
CA SER A 3 -16.06 22.41 -23.02
C SER A 3 -16.05 21.75 -21.65
N ALA A 4 -16.53 20.51 -21.58
CA ALA A 4 -16.42 19.67 -20.40
C ALA A 4 -14.94 19.38 -20.15
N ALA A 5 -14.40 19.84 -19.02
CA ALA A 5 -13.00 19.66 -18.65
C ALA A 5 -12.63 18.21 -18.25
N ASN A 6 -13.47 17.21 -18.54
CA ASN A 6 -13.38 15.87 -17.92
C ASN A 6 -13.55 14.67 -18.89
N ASP A 7 -13.33 14.82 -20.20
CA ASP A 7 -13.49 13.71 -21.16
C ASP A 7 -12.20 12.90 -21.42
N ALA A 8 -11.06 13.31 -20.85
CA ALA A 8 -9.82 12.56 -21.00
C ALA A 8 -9.84 11.30 -20.11
N PRO A 9 -9.46 10.12 -20.64
CA PRO A 9 -9.29 8.93 -19.83
C PRO A 9 -8.28 9.21 -18.70
N LEU A 10 -8.63 8.84 -17.46
CA LEU A 10 -7.68 8.92 -16.35
C LEU A 10 -6.47 8.02 -16.68
N GLU A 11 -5.26 8.57 -16.63
CA GLU A 11 -4.02 7.81 -16.80
C GLU A 11 -3.19 7.87 -15.53
N VAL A 12 -2.56 6.74 -15.20
CA VAL A 12 -1.67 6.61 -14.05
C VAL A 12 -0.32 6.03 -14.49
N ALA A 13 0.76 6.38 -13.81
CA ALA A 13 2.06 5.77 -14.06
C ALA A 13 2.15 4.39 -13.39
N CYS A 14 2.63 3.38 -14.12
CA CYS A 14 2.94 2.08 -13.55
C CYS A 14 4.01 2.26 -12.44
N PRO A 15 3.77 1.83 -11.20
CA PRO A 15 4.71 2.05 -10.09
C PRO A 15 6.06 1.35 -10.30
N GLN A 16 6.09 0.25 -11.06
CA GLN A 16 7.30 -0.53 -11.29
C GLN A 16 8.22 0.03 -12.39
N CYS A 17 7.65 0.65 -13.43
CA CYS A 17 8.42 1.02 -14.64
C CYS A 17 8.01 2.35 -15.27
N ALA A 18 7.11 3.11 -14.62
CA ALA A 18 6.59 4.41 -15.03
C ALA A 18 5.84 4.46 -16.38
N THR A 19 5.60 3.31 -17.03
CA THR A 19 4.78 3.26 -18.25
C THR A 19 3.37 3.78 -17.97
N PRO A 20 2.82 4.72 -18.78
CA PRO A 20 1.45 5.19 -18.63
C PRO A 20 0.43 4.05 -18.80
N VAL A 21 -0.57 4.02 -17.93
CA VAL A 21 -1.66 3.05 -17.92
C VAL A 21 -2.99 3.79 -17.90
N THR A 22 -3.80 3.59 -18.93
CA THR A 22 -5.17 4.09 -18.95
C THR A 22 -6.02 3.36 -17.90
N TRP A 23 -6.75 4.12 -17.10
CA TRP A 23 -7.66 3.63 -16.06
C TRP A 23 -8.97 3.15 -16.68
N SER A 24 -8.95 1.94 -17.21
CA SER A 24 -10.11 1.30 -17.84
C SER A 24 -10.19 -0.19 -17.51
N ALA A 25 -11.34 -0.80 -17.77
CA ALA A 25 -11.54 -2.24 -17.57
C ALA A 25 -10.60 -3.10 -18.45
N GLN A 26 -10.19 -2.58 -19.60
CA GLN A 26 -9.30 -3.26 -20.54
C GLN A 26 -7.87 -3.39 -19.99
N SER A 27 -7.43 -2.46 -19.14
CA SER A 27 -6.17 -2.55 -18.40
C SER A 27 -6.31 -3.53 -17.23
N THR A 28 -6.21 -4.84 -17.51
CA THR A 28 -6.50 -5.92 -16.55
C THR A 28 -5.62 -5.89 -15.29
N TYR A 29 -4.39 -5.39 -15.41
CA TYR A 29 -3.40 -5.35 -14.33
C TYR A 29 -3.23 -3.98 -13.68
N ARG A 30 -4.12 -3.01 -13.97
CA ARG A 30 -4.03 -1.65 -13.40
C ARG A 30 -3.86 -1.70 -11.86
N PRO A 31 -2.97 -0.88 -11.26
CA PRO A 31 -2.23 0.24 -11.87
C PRO A 31 -0.97 -0.17 -12.65
N PHE A 32 -0.65 -1.46 -12.76
CA PHE A 32 0.53 -1.95 -13.48
C PHE A 32 0.27 -2.08 -14.99
N CYS A 33 1.32 -1.87 -15.79
CA CYS A 33 1.22 -2.02 -17.25
C CYS A 33 1.14 -3.48 -17.72
N SER A 34 1.49 -4.44 -16.86
CA SER A 34 1.52 -5.87 -17.17
C SER A 34 1.54 -6.73 -15.90
N GLN A 35 1.21 -8.02 -16.04
CA GLN A 35 1.35 -9.01 -14.97
C GLN A 35 2.79 -9.08 -14.43
N ARG A 36 3.80 -8.93 -15.30
CA ARG A 36 5.21 -8.93 -14.90
C ARG A 36 5.48 -7.82 -13.88
N CYS A 37 5.00 -6.61 -14.14
CA CYS A 37 5.23 -5.48 -13.24
C CYS A 37 4.51 -5.65 -11.89
N GLN A 38 3.31 -6.23 -11.90
CA GLN A 38 2.58 -6.59 -10.67
C GLN A 38 3.36 -7.60 -9.82
N LEU A 39 3.93 -8.63 -10.45
CA LEU A 39 4.69 -9.66 -9.73
C LEU A 39 6.03 -9.14 -9.20
N LEU A 40 6.69 -8.25 -9.93
CA LEU A 40 7.94 -7.62 -9.48
C LEU A 40 7.70 -6.73 -8.26
N ASP A 41 6.63 -5.93 -8.27
CA ASP A 41 6.24 -5.09 -7.13
C ASP A 41 5.94 -5.96 -5.90
N LEU A 42 5.16 -7.03 -6.06
CA LEU A 42 4.91 -7.99 -4.99
C LEU A 42 6.21 -8.63 -4.45
N GLY A 43 7.15 -8.95 -5.34
CA GLY A 43 8.46 -9.47 -4.97
C GLY A 43 9.25 -8.49 -4.10
N ALA A 44 9.25 -7.20 -4.47
CA ALA A 44 9.93 -6.14 -3.73
C ALA A 44 9.32 -5.86 -2.34
N TRP A 45 8.05 -6.21 -2.12
CA TRP A 45 7.47 -6.22 -0.77
C TRP A 45 7.89 -7.46 0.03
N ALA A 46 7.93 -8.63 -0.62
CA ALA A 46 8.33 -9.87 0.03
C ALA A 46 9.82 -9.90 0.40
N ASP A 47 10.67 -9.19 -0.35
CA ASP A 47 12.10 -9.05 -0.08
C ASP A 47 12.46 -7.85 0.83
N GLU A 48 11.45 -7.14 1.36
CA GLU A 48 11.60 -5.96 2.24
C GLU A 48 12.28 -4.74 1.60
N SER A 49 12.49 -4.71 0.28
CA SER A 49 12.99 -3.53 -0.43
C SER A 49 11.99 -2.37 -0.40
N HIS A 50 10.69 -2.68 -0.46
CA HIS A 50 9.63 -1.73 -0.15
C HIS A 50 9.36 -1.72 1.35
N ARG A 51 9.82 -0.66 2.01
CA ARG A 51 9.59 -0.43 3.44
C ARG A 51 9.17 1.00 3.71
N ILE A 52 8.25 1.17 4.64
CA ILE A 52 7.87 2.48 5.16
C ILE A 52 8.76 2.75 6.36
N SER A 53 9.39 3.93 6.38
CA SER A 53 10.20 4.32 7.54
C SER A 53 9.28 4.66 8.72
N GLY A 54 9.58 4.12 9.89
CA GLY A 54 8.83 4.33 11.12
C GLY A 54 9.67 3.94 12.33
N GLU A 55 9.08 4.05 13.52
CA GLU A 55 9.65 3.45 14.71
C GLU A 55 9.77 1.93 14.54
N SER A 56 10.73 1.33 15.23
CA SER A 56 10.87 -0.12 15.23
C SER A 56 9.54 -0.76 15.66
N ALA A 57 9.18 -1.85 15.00
CA ALA A 57 8.04 -2.64 15.45
C ALA A 57 8.25 -3.04 16.91
N MET A 58 7.21 -2.86 17.73
CA MET A 58 7.19 -3.38 19.09
C MET A 58 7.35 -4.89 19.03
N ASP A 59 8.23 -5.44 19.85
CA ASP A 59 8.37 -6.88 19.93
C ASP A 59 7.26 -7.50 20.80
N GLU A 60 7.20 -8.82 20.84
CA GLU A 60 6.19 -9.54 21.62
C GLU A 60 6.29 -9.21 23.12
N ALA A 61 7.50 -8.98 23.63
CA ALA A 61 7.72 -8.68 25.05
C ALA A 61 7.21 -7.28 25.41
N ASP A 62 7.42 -6.30 24.52
CA ASP A 62 6.87 -4.95 24.67
C ASP A 62 5.34 -4.98 24.68
N MET A 63 4.73 -5.80 23.82
CA MET A 63 3.27 -5.97 23.77
C MET A 63 2.71 -6.62 25.04
N ASP A 64 3.34 -7.69 25.53
CA ASP A 64 2.95 -8.38 26.75
C ASP A 64 3.05 -7.46 27.98
N ALA A 65 4.10 -6.64 28.04
CA ALA A 65 4.28 -5.67 29.12
C ALA A 65 3.16 -4.63 29.15
N LEU A 66 2.72 -4.16 27.98
CA LEU A 66 1.58 -3.23 27.86
C LEU A 66 0.27 -3.86 28.30
N LEU A 67 -0.01 -5.09 27.88
CA LEU A 67 -1.23 -5.82 28.28
C LEU A 67 -1.27 -6.01 29.80
N ALA A 68 -0.15 -6.44 30.38
CA ALA A 68 -0.05 -6.61 31.83
C ALA A 68 -0.21 -5.28 32.58
N GLN A 69 0.22 -4.15 32.01
CA GLN A 69 -0.02 -2.82 32.60
C GLN A 69 -1.50 -2.46 32.56
N ALA A 70 -2.18 -2.70 31.43
CA ALA A 70 -3.61 -2.44 31.30
C ALA A 70 -4.45 -3.24 32.31
N ASP A 71 -4.10 -4.50 32.56
CA ASP A 71 -4.78 -5.34 33.55
C ASP A 71 -4.56 -4.84 34.99
N ARG A 72 -3.37 -4.31 35.31
CA ARG A 72 -3.06 -3.74 36.63
C ARG A 72 -3.83 -2.46 36.90
N ASP A 73 -4.04 -1.65 35.87
CA ASP A 73 -4.69 -0.34 35.97
C ASP A 73 -6.23 -0.43 35.90
N ALA A 74 -6.77 -1.64 35.69
CA ALA A 74 -8.21 -1.86 35.72
C ALA A 74 -8.78 -1.51 37.11
N PRO A 75 -9.72 -0.55 37.22
CA PRO A 75 -10.27 -0.19 38.52
C PRO A 75 -11.00 -1.40 39.11
N LEU A 76 -10.65 -1.77 40.34
CA LEU A 76 -11.37 -2.77 41.11
C LEU A 76 -12.84 -2.34 41.20
N SER A 77 -13.74 -3.18 40.65
CA SER A 77 -15.18 -2.98 40.76
C SER A 77 -15.67 -3.10 42.19
#